data_AF-A0AAP0S9V9-F1
#
_entry.id   AF-A0AAP0S9V9-F1
#
_cell.length_a   1.000
_cell.length_b   1.000
_cell.length_c   1.000
_cell.angle_alpha   90.00
_cell.angle_beta   90.00
_cell.angle_gamma   90.00
#
_symmetry.space_group_name_H-M   'P 1'
#
loop_
_entity.id
_entity.type
_entity.pdbx_description
1 polymer ?
#
loop_
_entity_poly.entity_id
_entity_poly.type
_entity_poly.pdbx_seq_one_letter_code
_entity_poly.pdbx_strand_id
1 'polypeptide(L)'
;MMARSSAPLARPVCVINDLFCSPQTVNLEVVRKFKDMTYDNFVIKDVNGNVIFEVKEAFLTMHGRQVLADSMGYPIALAMAEPRFEII
;
A
#
# COMPACT_ATOMS: atom_id res chain seq x y z
N MET A 1 -22.47 -4.23 0.66
CA MET A 1 -22.19 -3.19 1.68
C MET A 1 -21.32 -2.12 1.03
N MET A 2 -21.80 -0.87 0.94
CA MET A 2 -20.95 0.24 0.46
C MET A 2 -20.15 0.81 1.64
N ALA A 3 -18.83 0.89 1.48
CA ALA A 3 -17.97 1.56 2.46
C ALA A 3 -18.32 3.05 2.52
N ARG A 4 -18.36 3.62 3.73
CA ARG A 4 -18.52 5.07 3.91
C ARG A 4 -17.27 5.76 3.38
N SER A 5 -17.42 6.54 2.31
CA SER A 5 -16.40 7.50 1.89
C SER A 5 -16.22 8.54 3.01
N SER A 6 -15.00 8.66 3.55
CA SER A 6 -14.67 9.71 4.50
C SER A 6 -14.67 11.07 3.79
N ALA A 7 -15.31 12.08 4.37
CA ALA A 7 -15.27 13.43 3.82
C ALA A 7 -13.81 13.91 3.67
N PRO A 8 -13.46 14.61 2.57
CA PRO A 8 -12.11 15.14 2.38
C PRO A 8 -11.71 16.00 3.57
N LEU A 9 -10.47 15.87 4.03
CA LEU A 9 -9.93 16.72 5.09
C LEU A 9 -10.05 18.19 4.67
N ALA A 10 -10.56 19.05 5.55
CA ALA A 10 -10.67 20.49 5.30
C ALA A 10 -9.31 21.13 4.97
N ARG A 11 -8.21 20.50 5.39
CA ARG A 11 -6.83 20.85 5.04
C ARG A 11 -6.08 19.56 4.70
N PRO A 12 -5.73 19.32 3.43
CA PRO A 12 -4.90 18.18 3.05
C PRO A 12 -3.54 18.29 3.75
N VAL A 13 -3.06 17.20 4.33
CA VAL A 13 -1.74 17.13 4.96
C VAL A 13 -0.89 16.14 4.15
N CYS A 14 0.26 16.61 3.68
CA CYS A 14 1.27 15.75 3.08
C CYS A 14 2.00 14.99 4.19
N VAL A 15 1.83 13.67 4.25
CA VAL A 15 2.42 12.81 5.30
C VAL A 15 3.74 12.19 4.88
N ILE A 16 3.86 11.76 3.62
CA ILE A 16 5.07 11.10 3.09
C ILE A 16 5.85 12.08 2.21
N ASN A 17 5.25 12.51 1.11
CA ASN A 17 5.88 13.39 0.13
C ASN A 17 4.79 14.02 -0.77
N ASP A 18 5.04 15.25 -1.24
CA ASP A 18 4.12 16.02 -2.06
C ASP A 18 3.93 15.42 -3.46
N LEU A 19 4.90 14.65 -3.95
CA LEU A 19 4.81 13.88 -5.19
C LEU A 19 3.66 12.85 -5.20
N PHE A 20 3.21 12.41 -4.01
CA PHE A 20 2.06 11.50 -3.88
C PHE A 20 0.74 12.25 -3.65
N CYS A 21 0.76 13.58 -3.65
CA CYS A 21 -0.44 14.41 -3.52
C CYS A 21 -0.95 14.81 -4.90
N SER A 22 -2.14 14.35 -5.27
CA SER A 22 -2.81 14.77 -6.50
C SER A 22 -3.86 15.84 -6.20
N PRO A 23 -4.00 16.88 -7.05
CA PRO A 23 -5.10 17.85 -6.94
C PRO A 23 -6.47 17.20 -7.22
N GLN A 24 -6.50 16.04 -7.87
CA GLN A 24 -7.71 15.30 -8.21
C GLN A 24 -7.79 13.99 -7.44
N THR A 25 -9.01 13.46 -7.32
CA THR A 25 -9.23 12.13 -6.72
C THR A 25 -8.61 11.06 -7.61
N VAL A 26 -7.74 10.23 -7.02
CA VAL A 26 -7.14 9.07 -7.68
C VAL A 26 -7.81 7.82 -7.14
N ASN A 27 -8.46 7.08 -8.03
CA ASN A 27 -9.02 5.78 -7.70
C ASN A 27 -7.93 4.73 -7.81
N LEU A 28 -7.73 3.96 -6.73
CA LEU A 28 -6.70 2.95 -6.63
C LEU A 28 -7.32 1.56 -6.51
N GLU A 29 -6.70 0.59 -7.17
CA GLU A 29 -7.08 -0.82 -7.14
C GLU A 29 -5.95 -1.67 -6.55
N VAL A 30 -6.30 -2.57 -5.64
CA VAL A 30 -5.37 -3.54 -5.05
C VAL A 30 -5.41 -4.82 -5.87
N VAL A 31 -4.28 -5.18 -6.48
CA VAL A 31 -4.15 -6.38 -7.30
C VAL A 31 -3.16 -7.35 -6.67
N ARG A 32 -3.66 -8.50 -6.22
CA ARG A 32 -2.82 -9.59 -5.68
C ARG A 32 -2.15 -10.36 -6.82
N LYS A 33 -0.84 -10.56 -6.74
CA LYS A 33 -0.11 -11.42 -7.67
C LYS A 33 -0.18 -12.86 -7.14
N PHE A 34 -0.94 -13.73 -7.80
CA PHE A 34 -1.05 -15.16 -7.43
C PHE A 34 0.23 -15.98 -7.72
N LYS A 35 1.24 -15.37 -8.33
CA LYS A 35 2.39 -16.09 -8.90
C LYS A 35 3.52 -16.35 -7.89
N ASP A 36 3.56 -15.60 -6.80
CA ASP A 36 4.58 -15.72 -5.77
C ASP A 36 3.92 -16.31 -4.52
N MET A 37 4.44 -17.44 -4.04
CA MET A 37 3.91 -18.26 -2.94
C MET A 37 3.75 -17.54 -1.58
N THR A 38 4.06 -16.25 -1.50
CA THR A 38 3.84 -15.39 -0.35
C THR A 38 2.55 -14.59 -0.54
N TYR A 39 1.50 -14.97 0.19
CA TYR A 39 0.18 -14.34 0.21
C TYR A 39 0.16 -12.83 0.55
N ASP A 40 1.32 -12.26 0.88
CA ASP A 40 1.50 -10.91 1.41
C ASP A 40 2.09 -9.90 0.42
N ASN A 41 2.33 -10.30 -0.85
CA ASN A 41 2.81 -9.41 -1.91
C ASN A 41 1.67 -8.99 -2.86
N PHE A 42 1.50 -7.68 -3.06
CA PHE A 42 0.50 -7.15 -3.99
C PHE A 42 0.93 -5.81 -4.59
N VAL A 43 0.26 -5.39 -5.65
CA VAL A 43 0.51 -4.09 -6.29
C VAL A 43 -0.72 -3.22 -6.20
N ILE A 44 -0.51 -1.92 -6.11
CA ILE A 44 -1.56 -0.91 -6.12
C ILE A 44 -1.46 -0.18 -7.46
N LYS A 45 -2.57 -0.16 -8.19
CA LYS A 45 -2.66 0.45 -9.53
C LYS A 45 -3.68 1.57 -9.56
N ASP A 46 -3.51 2.48 -10.52
CA ASP A 46 -4.60 3.37 -10.92
C ASP A 46 -5.61 2.63 -11.83
N VAL A 47 -6.74 3.28 -12.08
CA VAL A 47 -7.79 2.77 -12.99
C VAL A 47 -7.34 2.61 -14.45
N ASN A 48 -6.20 3.19 -14.83
CA ASN A 48 -5.60 3.05 -16.16
C ASN A 48 -4.65 1.83 -16.23
N GLY A 49 -4.42 1.15 -15.11
CA GLY A 49 -3.55 -0.02 -15.00
C GLY A 49 -2.09 0.30 -14.69
N ASN A 50 -1.74 1.56 -14.45
CA ASN A 50 -0.39 1.98 -14.07
C ASN A 50 -0.11 1.54 -12.64
N VAL A 51 1.04 0.87 -12.40
CA VAL A 51 1.48 0.54 -11.04
C VAL A 51 1.95 1.81 -10.36
N ILE A 52 1.30 2.17 -9.25
CA ILE A 52 1.66 3.31 -8.42
C ILE A 52 2.55 2.85 -7.27
N PHE A 53 2.20 1.72 -6.65
CA PHE A 53 2.96 1.15 -5.55
C PHE A 53 3.08 -0.37 -5.64
N GLU A 54 4.15 -0.89 -5.06
CA GLU A 54 4.31 -2.31 -4.76
C GLU A 54 4.37 -2.50 -3.24
N VAL A 55 3.61 -3.45 -2.71
CA VAL A 55 3.67 -3.86 -1.31
C VAL A 55 4.30 -5.23 -1.24
N LYS A 56 5.40 -5.34 -0.48
CA LYS A 56 6.19 -6.56 -0.34
C LYS A 56 6.45 -6.85 1.12
N GLU A 57 6.62 -8.12 1.48
CA GLU A 57 7.17 -8.47 2.81
C GLU A 57 8.54 -7.79 3.00
N ALA A 58 8.78 -7.25 4.19
CA ALA A 58 10.09 -6.73 4.56
C ALA A 58 11.13 -7.87 4.58
N PHE A 59 12.41 -7.53 4.38
CA PHE A 59 13.54 -8.47 4.29
C PHE A 59 13.48 -9.65 5.28
N LEU A 60 14.14 -10.77 4.92
CA LEU A 60 14.15 -12.10 5.56
C LEU A 60 14.14 -12.18 7.11
N THR A 61 14.53 -11.13 7.84
CA THR A 61 14.52 -11.11 9.31
C THR A 61 13.30 -10.41 9.93
N MET A 62 12.41 -9.82 9.12
CA MET A 62 11.30 -8.96 9.54
C MET A 62 9.94 -9.53 9.13
N HIS A 63 9.69 -10.79 9.49
CA HIS A 63 8.40 -11.44 9.30
C HIS A 63 7.26 -10.61 9.90
N GLY A 64 6.14 -10.52 9.19
CA GLY A 64 4.98 -9.74 9.62
C GLY A 64 5.13 -8.22 9.44
N ARG A 65 6.10 -7.75 8.66
CA ARG A 65 6.18 -6.35 8.24
C ARG A 65 6.13 -6.26 6.73
N GLN A 66 5.53 -5.19 6.22
CA GLN A 66 5.44 -4.93 4.78
C GLN A 66 6.15 -3.63 4.45
N VAL A 67 6.71 -3.53 3.25
CA VAL A 67 7.31 -2.31 2.71
C VAL A 67 6.42 -1.85 1.56
N LEU A 68 6.00 -0.59 1.62
CA LEU A 68 5.43 0.14 0.49
C LEU A 68 6.59 0.70 -0.33
N ALA A 69 6.67 0.30 -1.59
CA ALA A 69 7.67 0.75 -2.55
C ALA A 69 7.01 1.45 -3.74
N ASP A 70 7.78 2.28 -4.44
CA ASP A 70 7.34 2.89 -5.71
C ASP A 70 7.33 1.86 -6.85
N SER A 71 6.96 2.32 -8.04
CA SER A 71 6.90 1.50 -9.25
C SER A 71 8.27 1.00 -9.74
N MET A 72 9.37 1.58 -9.26
CA MET A 72 10.74 1.13 -9.53
C MET A 72 11.29 0.21 -8.43
N GLY A 73 10.53 0.00 -7.35
CA GLY A 73 10.91 -0.84 -6.22
C GLY A 73 11.70 -0.11 -5.13
N TYR A 74 11.82 1.21 -5.18
CA TYR A 74 12.44 1.98 -4.10
C TYR A 74 11.50 2.07 -2.90
N PRO A 75 11.98 1.82 -1.67
CA PRO A 75 11.15 1.83 -0.48
C PRO A 75 10.69 3.26 -0.14
N ILE A 76 9.39 3.42 0.04
CA ILE A 76 8.74 4.68 0.43
C ILE A 76 8.45 4.70 1.93
N ALA A 77 7.87 3.62 2.45
CA ALA A 77 7.47 3.52 3.84
C ALA A 77 7.45 2.08 4.33
N LEU A 78 7.68 1.89 5.63
CA LEU A 78 7.44 0.62 6.31
C LEU A 78 6.00 0.60 6.81
N ALA A 79 5.22 -0.39 6.37
CA ALA A 79 3.92 -0.71 6.91
C ALA A 79 4.10 -1.72 8.07
N MET A 80 3.69 -1.32 9.26
CA MET A 80 3.56 -2.26 10.38
C MET A 80 2.30 -3.08 10.12
N ALA A 81 2.43 -4.41 9.96
CA ALA A 81 1.25 -5.27 10.02
C ALA A 81 0.84 -5.42 11.49
N GLU A 82 -0.46 -5.63 11.72
CA GLU A 82 -0.98 -5.99 13.04
C GLU A 82 -0.15 -7.16 13.61
N PRO A 83 0.30 -7.13 14.88
CA PRO A 83 0.90 -8.31 15.50
C PRO A 83 -0.12 -9.46 15.41
N ARG A 84 0.22 -10.51 14.66
CA ARG A 84 -0.53 -11.77 14.72
C ARG A 84 -0.27 -12.35 16.12
N PHE A 85 -1.14 -12.03 17.07
CA PHE A 85 -1.20 -12.75 18.33
C PHE A 85 -1.75 -14.16 18.02
N GLU A 86 -0.86 -15.11 17.75
CA GLU A 86 -1.23 -16.53 17.86
C GLU A 86 -1.47 -16.82 19.35
N ILE A 87 -2.73 -17.10 19.70
CA ILE A 87 -3.08 -17.63 21.01
C ILE A 87 -2.57 -19.08 21.02
N ILE A 88 -1.61 -19.34 21.90
CA ILE A 88 -1.01 -20.65 22.17
C ILE A 88 -2.06 -21.58 22.80
#